data_AF-A0A1J3IE08-F1
#
_entry.id   AF-A0A1J3IE08-F1
#
_cell.length_a   1.000
_cell.length_b   1.000
_cell.length_c   1.000
_cell.angle_alpha   90.00
_cell.angle_beta   90.00
_cell.angle_gamma   90.00
#
_symmetry.space_group_name_H-M   'P 1'
#
loop_
_entity.id
_entity.type
_entity.pdbx_description
1 polymer ?
#
loop_
_entity_poly.entity_id
_entity_poly.type
_entity_poly.pdbx_seq_one_letter_code
_entity_poly.pdbx_strand_id
1 'polypeptide(L)'
;RNQLPPNIQDQMLSHICLKFKTEGLKQQETLNGLPKAIRSSIANYLFFPIVQNVYLFQGVSRNFLFQLVSDIDAEYFPPREDVILQNESPTDLYILVSGAVVSDLD
;
A
#
# COMPACT_ATOMS: atom_id res chain seq x y z
N ARG A 1 26.45 6.49 -12.34
CA ARG A 1 27.29 7.20 -11.35
C ARG A 1 27.52 6.37 -10.05
N ASN A 2 26.66 5.40 -9.71
CA ASN A 2 26.88 4.48 -8.56
C ASN A 2 27.08 3.00 -8.93
N GLN A 3 27.25 2.66 -10.22
CA GLN A 3 27.43 1.28 -10.71
C GLN A 3 26.46 0.26 -10.08
N LEU A 4 25.18 0.63 -9.94
CA LEU A 4 24.17 -0.27 -9.40
C LEU A 4 24.06 -1.52 -10.30
N PRO A 5 24.00 -2.73 -9.72
CA PRO A 5 23.72 -3.95 -10.44
C PRO A 5 22.47 -3.83 -11.34
N PRO A 6 22.44 -4.50 -12.51
CA PRO A 6 21.32 -4.36 -13.46
C PRO A 6 19.95 -4.67 -12.88
N ASN A 7 19.85 -5.67 -11.99
CA ASN A 7 18.60 -6.04 -11.33
C ASN A 7 18.02 -4.91 -10.46
N ILE A 8 18.86 -4.16 -9.74
CA ILE A 8 18.42 -3.03 -8.92
C ILE A 8 17.93 -1.88 -9.83
N GLN A 9 18.62 -1.64 -10.96
CA GLN A 9 18.17 -0.62 -11.91
C GLN A 9 16.80 -0.98 -12.52
N ASP A 10 16.60 -2.24 -12.87
CA ASP A 10 15.33 -2.72 -13.43
C ASP A 10 14.19 -2.65 -12.41
N GLN A 11 14.44 -2.99 -11.14
CA GLN A 11 13.47 -2.83 -10.05
C GLN A 11 13.08 -1.35 -9.88
N MET A 12 14.06 -0.45 -9.77
CA MET A 12 13.80 1.00 -9.65
C MET A 12 12.99 1.54 -10.83
N LEU A 13 13.35 1.17 -12.07
CA LEU A 13 12.64 1.63 -13.27
C LEU A 13 11.21 1.07 -13.33
N SER A 14 11.02 -0.20 -12.94
CA SER A 14 9.70 -0.83 -12.90
C SER A 14 8.80 -0.19 -11.85
N HIS A 15 9.34 0.09 -10.66
CA HIS A 15 8.63 0.79 -9.59
C HIS A 15 8.22 2.20 -10.03
N ILE A 16 9.15 2.97 -10.60
CA ILE A 16 8.85 4.30 -11.15
C ILE A 16 7.78 4.21 -12.23
N CYS A 17 7.91 3.29 -13.19
CA CYS A 17 6.93 3.13 -14.27
C CYS A 17 5.54 2.76 -13.75
N LEU A 18 5.45 1.86 -12.77
CA LEU A 18 4.19 1.51 -12.14
C LEU A 18 3.61 2.73 -11.44
N LYS A 19 4.40 3.42 -10.61
CA LYS A 19 3.98 4.64 -9.92
C LYS A 19 3.40 5.65 -10.91
N PHE A 20 4.08 5.93 -12.01
CA PHE A 20 3.54 6.84 -13.05
C PHE A 20 2.20 6.37 -13.66
N LYS A 21 1.96 5.06 -13.75
CA LYS A 21 0.73 4.48 -14.32
C LYS A 21 -0.42 4.42 -13.30
N THR A 22 -0.14 4.12 -12.04
CA THR A 22 -1.13 3.93 -10.96
C THR A 22 -1.38 5.20 -10.16
N GLU A 23 -0.33 5.99 -10.00
CA GLU A 23 -0.29 7.29 -9.33
C GLU A 23 0.24 8.30 -10.34
N GLY A 24 -0.61 8.76 -11.28
CA GLY A 24 -0.21 9.93 -12.06
C GLY A 24 0.25 11.00 -11.05
N LEU A 25 1.52 11.43 -11.10
CA LEU A 25 2.28 12.14 -10.03
C LEU A 25 1.49 13.19 -9.22
N LYS A 26 0.42 13.73 -9.81
CA LYS A 26 -0.51 14.71 -9.24
C LYS A 26 -1.59 14.13 -8.32
N GLN A 27 -1.81 12.82 -8.25
CA GLN A 27 -3.00 12.25 -7.59
C GLN A 27 -2.87 12.24 -6.07
N GLN A 28 -1.71 11.88 -5.51
CA GLN A 28 -1.44 12.07 -4.08
C GLN A 28 -1.41 13.56 -3.68
N GLU A 29 -0.80 14.43 -4.49
CA GLU A 29 -0.82 15.88 -4.24
C GLU A 29 -2.24 16.46 -4.28
N THR A 30 -3.06 16.01 -5.23
CA THR A 30 -4.47 16.43 -5.36
C THR A 30 -5.29 15.93 -4.16
N LEU A 31 -5.10 14.67 -3.76
CA LEU A 31 -5.76 14.12 -2.56
C LEU A 31 -5.34 14.87 -1.30
N ASN A 32 -4.05 15.19 -1.14
CA ASN A 32 -3.53 15.97 -0.01
C ASN A 32 -4.05 17.41 0.03
N GLY A 33 -4.47 17.96 -1.10
CA GLY A 33 -5.17 19.24 -1.18
C GLY A 33 -6.63 19.19 -0.68
N LEU A 34 -7.22 18.00 -0.51
CA LEU A 34 -8.60 17.85 -0.03
C LEU A 34 -8.67 17.94 1.51
N PRO A 35 -9.78 18.50 2.06
CA PRO A 35 -10.06 18.44 3.48
C PRO A 35 -10.04 17.01 4.02
N LYS A 36 -9.57 16.82 5.28
CA LYS A 36 -9.47 15.50 5.92
C LYS A 36 -10.78 14.70 5.81
N ALA A 37 -11.93 15.33 6.03
CA ALA A 37 -13.23 14.66 5.96
C ALA A 37 -13.53 14.04 4.58
N ILE A 38 -13.15 14.73 3.49
CA ILE A 38 -13.34 14.22 2.12
C ILE A 38 -12.39 13.05 1.86
N ARG A 39 -11.11 13.18 2.23
CA ARG A 39 -10.13 12.07 2.13
C ARG A 39 -10.61 10.83 2.90
N SER A 40 -11.03 11.02 4.15
CA SER A 40 -11.57 9.93 4.99
C SER A 40 -12.80 9.28 4.35
N SER A 41 -13.70 10.06 3.73
CA SER A 41 -14.87 9.50 3.05
C SER A 41 -14.48 8.67 1.81
N ILE A 42 -13.48 9.12 1.05
CA ILE A 42 -12.96 8.39 -0.12
C ILE A 42 -12.30 7.08 0.35
N ALA A 43 -11.42 7.14 1.34
CA ALA A 43 -10.74 5.97 1.90
C ALA A 43 -11.75 4.95 2.45
N ASN A 44 -12.77 5.41 3.18
CA ASN A 44 -13.85 4.54 3.66
C ASN A 44 -14.63 3.88 2.51
N TYR A 45 -14.98 4.64 1.47
CA TYR A 45 -15.68 4.06 0.33
C TYR A 45 -14.85 2.97 -0.39
N LEU A 46 -13.54 3.21 -0.56
CA LEU A 46 -12.66 2.31 -1.30
C LEU A 46 -12.21 1.08 -0.48
N PHE A 47 -11.86 1.27 0.79
CA PHE A 47 -11.10 0.27 1.56
C PHE A 47 -11.84 -0.32 2.75
N PHE A 48 -12.90 0.32 3.26
CA PHE A 48 -13.67 -0.22 4.39
C PHE A 48 -14.17 -1.65 4.12
N PRO A 49 -14.68 -1.99 2.91
CA PRO A 49 -15.13 -3.35 2.64
C PRO A 49 -14.03 -4.42 2.69
N ILE A 50 -12.78 -4.03 2.44
CA ILE A 50 -11.63 -4.92 2.49
C ILE A 50 -11.21 -5.10 3.95
N VAL A 51 -11.00 -3.98 4.66
CA VAL A 51 -10.52 -3.98 6.05
C VAL A 51 -11.48 -4.71 6.98
N GLN A 52 -12.80 -4.57 6.81
CA GLN A 52 -13.78 -5.29 7.65
C GLN A 52 -13.72 -6.82 7.53
N ASN A 53 -13.14 -7.34 6.44
CA ASN A 53 -13.08 -8.78 6.16
C ASN A 53 -11.69 -9.38 6.42
N VAL A 54 -10.72 -8.58 6.90
CA VAL A 54 -9.40 -9.09 7.29
C VAL A 54 -9.52 -9.92 8.57
N TYR A 55 -8.83 -11.05 8.61
CA TYR A 55 -8.90 -12.01 9.72
C TYR A 55 -8.55 -11.38 11.09
N LEU A 56 -7.60 -10.44 11.12
CA LEU A 56 -7.19 -9.73 12.34
C LEU A 56 -8.29 -8.83 12.94
N PHE A 57 -9.24 -8.39 12.12
CA PHE A 57 -10.27 -7.44 12.52
C PHE A 57 -11.64 -8.08 12.78
N GLN A 58 -11.70 -9.41 12.85
CA GLN A 58 -12.92 -10.12 13.23
C GLN A 58 -13.37 -9.73 14.63
N GLY A 59 -14.64 -9.33 14.77
CA GLY A 59 -15.23 -8.90 16.04
C GLY A 59 -14.87 -7.47 16.46
N VAL A 60 -14.06 -6.75 15.68
CA VAL A 60 -13.73 -5.34 15.95
C VAL A 60 -14.93 -4.44 15.58
N SER A 61 -15.17 -3.42 16.40
CA SER A 61 -16.30 -2.51 16.17
C SER A 61 -16.17 -1.75 14.84
N ARG A 62 -17.30 -1.56 14.15
CA ARG A 62 -17.32 -0.77 12.90
C ARG A 62 -16.78 0.65 13.06
N ASN A 63 -17.05 1.29 14.21
CA ASN A 63 -16.58 2.65 14.47
C ASN A 63 -15.06 2.72 14.53
N PHE A 64 -14.41 1.74 15.17
CA PHE A 64 -12.96 1.64 15.18
C PHE A 64 -12.40 1.42 13.77
N LEU A 65 -13.00 0.51 13.00
CA LEU A 65 -12.56 0.26 11.62
C LEU A 65 -12.72 1.49 10.72
N PHE A 66 -13.78 2.28 10.91
CA PHE A 66 -14.03 3.50 10.16
C PHE A 66 -12.96 4.57 10.44
N GLN A 67 -12.51 4.66 11.69
CA GLN A 67 -11.39 5.52 12.08
C GLN A 67 -10.08 5.00 11.50
N LEU A 68 -9.81 3.70 11.64
CA LEU A 68 -8.59 3.06 11.13
C LEU A 68 -8.43 3.26 9.61
N VAL A 69 -9.48 3.02 8.82
CA VAL A 69 -9.46 3.15 7.36
C VAL A 69 -9.10 4.58 6.91
N SER A 70 -9.38 5.58 7.74
CA SER A 70 -9.05 6.98 7.42
C SER A 70 -7.55 7.29 7.46
N ASP A 71 -6.77 6.43 8.12
CA ASP A 71 -5.32 6.58 8.30
C ASP A 71 -4.52 5.48 7.57
N ILE A 72 -5.18 4.63 6.76
CA ILE A 72 -4.52 3.62 5.91
C ILE A 72 -4.05 4.26 4.61
N ASP A 73 -2.80 4.00 4.24
CA ASP A 73 -2.23 4.35 2.94
C ASP A 73 -2.29 3.16 1.97
N ALA A 74 -2.69 3.45 0.72
CA ALA A 74 -2.75 2.46 -0.34
C ALA A 74 -1.46 2.49 -1.17
N GLU A 75 -0.77 1.36 -1.24
CA GLU A 75 0.50 1.22 -1.96
C GLU A 75 0.40 0.18 -3.10
N TYR A 76 1.15 0.43 -4.18
CA TYR A 76 1.21 -0.45 -5.35
C TYR A 76 2.65 -0.90 -5.58
N PHE A 77 2.84 -2.22 -5.63
CA PHE A 77 4.14 -2.84 -5.86
C PHE A 77 4.20 -3.51 -7.25
N PRO A 78 5.22 -3.25 -8.08
CA PRO A 78 5.50 -4.05 -9.28
C PRO A 78 5.77 -5.52 -8.97
N PRO A 79 5.58 -6.41 -9.98
CA PRO A 79 5.97 -7.80 -9.85
C PRO A 79 7.46 -7.95 -9.52
N ARG A 80 7.80 -8.92 -8.65
CA ARG A 80 9.19 -9.27 -8.24
C ARG A 80 9.91 -8.16 -7.47
N GLU A 81 9.18 -7.22 -6.89
CA GLU A 81 9.73 -6.33 -5.88
C GLU A 81 9.62 -6.99 -4.51
N ASP A 82 10.69 -6.88 -3.72
CA ASP A 82 10.74 -7.35 -2.35
C ASP A 82 9.95 -6.38 -1.47
N VAL A 83 8.83 -6.84 -0.89
CA VAL A 83 7.94 -6.00 -0.07
C VAL A 83 8.40 -5.93 1.39
N ILE A 84 8.91 -7.04 1.93
CA ILE A 84 9.45 -7.12 3.30
C ILE A 84 10.75 -7.93 3.22
N LEU A 85 11.84 -7.42 3.78
CA LEU A 85 13.12 -8.13 3.81
C LEU A 85 13.25 -9.03 5.03
N GLN A 86 13.94 -10.17 4.88
CA GLN A 86 14.22 -11.06 5.99
C GLN A 86 15.09 -10.35 7.04
N ASN A 87 14.71 -10.46 8.32
CA ASN A 87 15.35 -9.80 9.47
C ASN A 87 15.22 -8.27 9.49
N GLU A 88 14.32 -7.69 8.70
CA GLU A 88 13.93 -6.31 8.86
C GLU A 88 13.13 -6.12 10.16
N SER A 89 13.31 -4.98 10.83
CA SER A 89 12.47 -4.64 11.98
C SER A 89 11.06 -4.36 11.47
N PRO A 90 10.00 -5.02 11.98
CA PRO A 90 8.65 -4.79 11.50
C PRO A 90 8.23 -3.35 11.78
N THR A 91 8.00 -2.56 10.73
CA THR A 91 7.55 -1.17 10.81
C THR A 91 6.05 -1.05 10.58
N ASP A 92 5.53 -1.81 9.62
CA ASP A 92 4.18 -1.62 9.08
C ASP A 92 3.43 -2.94 8.90
N LEU A 93 2.10 -2.84 8.81
CA LEU A 93 1.20 -3.96 8.52
C LEU A 93 0.66 -3.85 7.10
N TYR A 94 0.85 -4.89 6.30
CA TYR A 94 0.38 -4.93 4.92
C TYR A 94 -0.89 -5.77 4.78
N ILE A 95 -1.92 -5.19 4.16
CA ILE A 95 -3.16 -5.88 3.81
C ILE A 95 -3.18 -6.06 2.28
N LEU A 96 -3.11 -7.30 1.82
CA LEU A 96 -3.19 -7.60 0.39
C LEU A 96 -4.62 -7.38 -0.13
N VAL A 97 -4.78 -6.42 -1.04
CA VAL A 97 -6.06 -6.13 -1.70
C VAL A 97 -6.26 -6.99 -2.95
N SER A 98 -5.21 -7.09 -3.79
CA SER A 98 -5.22 -7.84 -5.04
C SER A 98 -3.81 -8.23 -5.43
N GLY A 99 -3.66 -9.34 -6.16
CA GLY A 99 -2.36 -9.89 -6.56
C GLY A 99 -2.02 -11.17 -5.81
N ALA A 100 -0.75 -11.57 -5.90
CA ALA A 100 -0.21 -12.72 -5.19
C ALA A 100 1.17 -12.37 -4.64
N VAL A 101 1.48 -12.90 -3.47
CA VAL A 101 2.79 -12.76 -2.81
C VAL A 101 3.36 -14.13 -2.55
N VAL A 102 4.69 -14.25 -2.59
CA VAL A 102 5.42 -15.46 -2.24
C VAL A 102 6.23 -15.15 -1.00
N SER A 103 6.15 -16.02 0.00
CA SER A 103 7.01 -15.96 1.17
C SER A 103 8.10 -17.02 1.02
N ASP A 104 9.35 -16.58 0.96
CA ASP A 104 10.52 -17.46 1.05
C ASP A 104 10.74 -17.79 2.54
N LEU A 105 9.79 -18.54 3.11
CA LEU A 105 9.94 -19.17 4.43
C LEU A 105 10.30 -20.63 4.16
N ASP A 106 11.59 -20.94 4.22
CA ASP A 106 12.11 -22.30 4.37
C ASP A 106 11.71 -22.87 5.76
#